data_AF-A0A6J6M3Y6-F1
#
_entry.id   AF-A0A6J6M3Y6-F1
#
_cell.length_a   1.000
_cell.length_b   1.000
_cell.length_c   1.000
_cell.angle_alpha   90.00
_cell.angle_beta   90.00
_cell.angle_gamma   90.00
#
_symmetry.space_group_name_H-M   'P 1'
#
loop_
_entity.id
_entity.type
_entity.pdbx_description
1 polymer ?
#
loop_
_entity_poly.entity_id
_entity_poly.type
_entity_poly.pdbx_seq_one_letter_code
_entity_poly.pdbx_strand_id
1 'polypeptide(L)'
;MESRGFTFEAADASFELLLLEELSGTRPRFFTIEHWLTTTERGEDQSIITKAEVTVIALGKKISCEGVGNGPVNAFDTALRSGLLQLYPELSVLELTDYKVRILEGRLGTGAITRVLVETSDGKGEWNTVGVHENVIAASAMALEDALTFGLLRQGRKPE
;
A
#
# COMPACT_ATOMS: atom_id res chain seq x y z
N MET A 1 -18.08 7.66 8.29
CA MET A 1 -16.91 6.95 7.71
C MET A 1 -17.35 5.97 6.64
N GLU A 2 -18.43 5.20 6.84
CA GLU A 2 -19.08 4.44 5.75
C GLU A 2 -19.53 5.32 4.58
N SER A 3 -20.02 6.52 4.87
CA SER A 3 -20.46 7.51 3.87
C SER A 3 -19.35 8.06 2.96
N ARG A 4 -18.08 7.68 3.17
CA ARG A 4 -16.95 8.02 2.29
C ARG A 4 -16.47 6.83 1.43
N GLY A 5 -17.24 5.74 1.38
CA GLY A 5 -16.93 4.56 0.56
C GLY A 5 -16.10 3.47 1.24
N PHE A 6 -15.81 3.62 2.53
CA PHE A 6 -15.26 2.54 3.36
C PHE A 6 -16.38 1.56 3.70
N THR A 7 -16.42 0.40 3.06
CA THR A 7 -17.24 -0.73 3.53
C THR A 7 -16.31 -1.62 4.34
N PHE A 8 -16.45 -1.59 5.67
CA PHE A 8 -15.54 -2.31 6.57
C PHE A 8 -15.71 -3.83 6.54
N GLU A 9 -16.79 -4.35 5.94
CA GLU A 9 -16.98 -5.80 5.73
C GLU A 9 -15.88 -6.47 4.88
N ALA A 10 -15.02 -5.71 4.20
CA ALA A 10 -13.96 -6.24 3.33
C ALA A 10 -12.53 -5.74 3.66
N ALA A 11 -12.32 -5.00 4.76
CA ALA A 11 -11.02 -4.41 5.09
C ALA A 11 -10.77 -4.39 6.61
N ASP A 12 -10.64 -5.59 7.17
CA ASP A 12 -10.49 -5.87 8.60
C ASP A 12 -9.22 -5.23 9.19
N ALA A 13 -8.07 -5.33 8.52
CA ALA A 13 -6.83 -4.76 9.03
C ALA A 13 -6.82 -3.23 9.02
N SER A 14 -7.32 -2.57 7.97
CA SER A 14 -7.42 -1.10 7.96
C SER A 14 -8.38 -0.58 9.04
N PHE A 15 -9.42 -1.34 9.37
CA PHE A 15 -10.31 -1.01 10.50
C PHE A 15 -9.60 -1.18 11.85
N GLU A 16 -8.87 -2.28 12.05
CA GLU A 16 -8.13 -2.51 13.27
C GLU A 16 -7.07 -1.42 13.52
N LEU A 17 -6.32 -1.02 12.48
CA LEU A 17 -5.37 0.08 12.57
C LEU A 17 -6.04 1.41 12.97
N LEU A 18 -7.25 1.66 12.48
CA LEU A 18 -8.04 2.83 12.88
C LEU A 18 -8.50 2.75 14.34
N LEU A 19 -8.91 1.57 14.81
CA LEU A 19 -9.26 1.39 16.23
C LEU A 19 -8.05 1.60 17.14
N LEU A 20 -6.88 1.09 16.73
CA LEU A 20 -5.63 1.34 17.47
C LEU A 20 -5.33 2.83 17.54
N GLU A 21 -5.48 3.56 16.43
CA GLU A 21 -5.32 5.01 16.37
C GLU A 21 -6.26 5.76 17.34
N GLU A 22 -7.53 5.38 17.40
CA GLU A 22 -8.50 5.99 18.32
C GLU A 22 -8.15 5.72 19.80
N LEU A 23 -7.56 4.56 20.11
CA LEU A 23 -7.19 4.17 21.46
C LEU A 23 -5.87 4.78 21.94
N SER A 24 -4.85 4.84 21.07
CA SER A 24 -3.52 5.38 21.41
C SER A 24 -3.38 6.87 21.11
N GLY A 25 -4.31 7.45 20.34
CA GLY A 25 -4.23 8.81 19.81
C GLY A 25 -3.27 8.96 18.63
N THR A 26 -2.62 7.88 18.19
CA THR A 26 -1.67 7.88 17.07
C THR A 26 -1.77 6.60 16.26
N ARG A 27 -1.80 6.72 14.93
CA ARG A 27 -1.79 5.55 14.05
C ARG A 27 -0.46 4.81 14.15
N PRO A 28 -0.44 3.48 14.38
CA PRO A 28 0.77 2.68 14.32
C PRO A 28 1.49 2.90 12.99
N ARG A 29 2.78 3.24 13.03
CA ARG A 29 3.61 3.46 11.85
C ARG A 29 5.03 2.95 12.08
N PHE A 30 5.59 2.35 11.03
CA PHE A 30 6.99 1.89 10.97
C PHE A 30 7.79 2.65 9.91
N PHE A 31 7.11 3.33 9.01
CA PHE A 31 7.70 4.13 7.98
C PHE A 31 6.71 5.21 7.53
N THR A 32 7.19 6.10 6.66
CA THR A 32 6.41 7.16 6.03
C THR A 32 6.82 7.23 4.58
N ILE A 33 5.86 7.29 3.67
CA ILE A 33 6.14 7.55 2.26
C ILE A 33 6.13 9.07 2.06
N GLU A 34 7.30 9.66 1.82
CA GLU A 34 7.41 11.12 1.58
C GLU A 34 7.17 11.49 0.13
N HIS A 35 7.57 10.63 -0.79
CA HIS A 35 7.53 10.88 -2.22
C HIS A 35 7.45 9.58 -2.99
N TRP A 36 6.77 9.60 -4.13
CA TRP A 36 6.84 8.54 -5.11
C TRP A 36 6.64 9.10 -6.52
N LEU A 37 7.27 8.44 -7.49
CA LEU A 37 7.10 8.67 -8.91
C LEU A 37 6.97 7.31 -9.58
N THR A 38 5.96 7.16 -10.43
CA THR A 38 5.81 5.97 -11.29
C THR A 38 5.83 6.41 -12.76
N THR A 39 6.66 5.76 -13.56
CA THR A 39 6.79 6.04 -14.99
C THR A 39 6.42 4.79 -15.77
N THR A 40 5.54 4.93 -16.75
CA THR A 40 5.21 3.86 -17.70
C THR A 40 5.55 4.33 -19.10
N GLU A 41 6.39 3.56 -19.78
CA GLU A 41 6.87 3.86 -21.12
C GLU A 41 6.44 2.74 -22.07
N ARG A 42 6.03 3.12 -23.28
CA ARG A 42 5.82 2.19 -24.39
C ARG A 42 6.98 2.33 -25.35
N GLY A 43 7.78 1.28 -25.47
CA GLY A 43 8.89 1.20 -26.42
C GLY A 43 8.40 1.12 -27.88
N GLU A 44 9.32 1.36 -28.83
CA GLU A 44 9.03 1.25 -30.27
C GLU A 44 8.62 -0.18 -30.67
N ASP A 45 9.15 -1.18 -29.97
CA ASP A 45 8.81 -2.59 -30.10
C ASP A 45 7.47 -2.97 -29.42
N GLN A 46 6.73 -1.98 -28.93
CA GLN A 46 5.50 -2.13 -28.15
C GLN A 46 5.67 -2.78 -26.78
N SER A 47 6.90 -2.97 -26.30
CA SER A 47 7.15 -3.34 -24.90
C SER A 47 6.63 -2.26 -23.96
N ILE A 48 6.11 -2.67 -22.81
CA ILE A 48 5.71 -1.76 -21.73
C ILE A 48 6.69 -1.94 -20.60
N ILE A 49 7.36 -0.85 -20.23
CA ILE A 49 8.28 -0.80 -19.10
C ILE A 49 7.65 0.11 -18.05
N THR A 50 7.48 -0.41 -16.84
CA THR A 50 7.03 0.39 -15.71
C THR A 50 8.07 0.37 -14.60
N LYS A 51 8.42 1.57 -14.14
CA LYS A 51 9.37 1.82 -13.06
C LYS A 51 8.72 2.67 -11.97
N ALA A 52 9.21 2.54 -10.75
CA ALA A 52 8.84 3.40 -9.65
C ALA A 52 10.07 3.78 -8.82
N GLU A 53 10.04 5.02 -8.33
CA GLU A 53 10.94 5.55 -7.33
C GLU A 53 10.10 5.92 -6.10
N VAL A 54 10.52 5.49 -4.91
CA VAL A 54 9.81 5.73 -3.65
C VAL A 54 10.79 6.18 -2.59
N THR A 55 10.50 7.30 -1.95
CA THR A 55 11.29 7.83 -0.84
C THR A 55 10.55 7.58 0.46
N VAL A 56 11.18 6.84 1.38
CA VAL A 56 10.62 6.51 2.68
C VAL A 56 11.46 7.07 3.82
N ILE A 57 10.81 7.45 4.93
CA ILE A 57 11.46 7.65 6.22
C ILE A 57 11.10 6.49 7.12
N ALA A 58 12.11 5.80 7.66
CA ALA A 58 11.96 4.69 8.61
C ALA A 58 13.19 4.63 9.54
N LEU A 59 12.98 4.37 10.82
CA LEU A 59 13.99 4.35 11.88
C LEU A 59 14.86 5.62 11.90
N GLY A 60 14.22 6.78 11.67
CA GLY A 60 14.89 8.08 11.56
C GLY A 60 15.80 8.26 10.32
N LYS A 61 15.74 7.33 9.35
CA LYS A 61 16.55 7.37 8.12
C LYS A 61 15.67 7.60 6.91
N LYS A 62 16.12 8.46 6.02
CA LYS A 62 15.53 8.67 4.70
C LYS A 62 16.19 7.73 3.68
N ILE A 63 15.38 6.96 2.95
CA ILE A 63 15.82 5.94 1.99
C ILE A 63 15.11 6.19 0.66
N SER A 64 15.88 6.20 -0.42
CA SER A 64 15.35 6.18 -1.79
C SER A 64 15.37 4.74 -2.30
N CYS A 65 14.23 4.31 -2.82
CA CYS A 65 14.00 2.94 -3.25
C CYS A 65 13.54 2.94 -4.71
N GLU A 66 13.96 1.93 -5.46
CA GLU A 66 13.61 1.78 -6.88
C GLU A 66 13.03 0.39 -7.12
N GLY A 67 12.14 0.29 -8.10
CA GLY A 67 11.47 -0.95 -8.44
C GLY A 67 10.96 -0.94 -9.88
N VAL A 68 10.85 -2.14 -10.44
CA VAL A 68 10.25 -2.40 -11.74
C VAL A 68 9.08 -3.37 -11.57
N GLY A 69 8.14 -3.34 -12.50
CA GLY A 69 6.99 -4.23 -12.46
C GLY A 69 6.17 -4.20 -13.73
N ASN A 70 5.15 -5.06 -13.76
CA ASN A 70 4.24 -5.21 -14.91
C ASN A 70 3.20 -4.06 -15.01
N GLY A 71 3.26 -3.10 -14.10
CA GLY A 71 2.39 -1.93 -14.04
C GLY A 71 2.78 -1.02 -12.87
N PRO A 72 2.18 0.18 -12.76
CA PRO A 72 2.64 1.22 -11.84
C PRO A 72 2.54 0.79 -10.37
N VAL A 73 1.46 0.10 -10.00
CA VAL A 73 1.25 -0.39 -8.63
C VAL A 73 2.25 -1.50 -8.27
N ASN A 74 2.51 -2.43 -9.20
CA ASN A 74 3.49 -3.49 -8.96
C ASN A 74 4.92 -2.93 -8.88
N ALA A 75 5.29 -1.99 -9.76
CA ALA A 75 6.59 -1.34 -9.67
C ALA A 75 6.74 -0.56 -8.35
N PHE A 76 5.68 0.12 -7.90
CA PHE A 76 5.64 0.81 -6.62
C PHE A 76 5.83 -0.14 -5.43
N ASP A 77 5.12 -1.28 -5.39
CA ASP A 77 5.30 -2.28 -4.32
C ASP A 77 6.71 -2.87 -4.32
N THR A 78 7.26 -3.21 -5.50
CA THR A 78 8.65 -3.65 -5.64
C THR A 78 9.63 -2.60 -5.10
N ALA A 79 9.41 -1.32 -5.43
CA ALA A 79 10.24 -0.22 -4.95
C ALA A 79 10.15 -0.06 -3.43
N LEU A 80 8.93 -0.02 -2.89
CA LEU A 80 8.70 0.11 -1.46
C LEU A 80 9.40 -1.02 -0.67
N ARG A 81 9.27 -2.26 -1.16
CA ARG A 81 9.90 -3.43 -0.54
C ARG A 81 11.42 -3.44 -0.67
N SER A 82 12.01 -2.94 -1.76
CA SER A 82 13.47 -2.91 -1.93
C SER A 82 14.20 -2.08 -0.87
N GLY A 83 13.57 -1.02 -0.37
CA GLY A 83 14.06 -0.24 0.76
C GLY A 83 13.68 -0.83 2.12
N LEU A 84 12.40 -1.15 2.32
CA LEU A 84 11.89 -1.55 3.64
C LEU A 84 12.41 -2.92 4.09
N LEU A 85 12.65 -3.88 3.19
CA LEU A 85 13.18 -5.21 3.56
C LEU A 85 14.54 -5.14 4.26
N GLN A 86 15.33 -4.10 3.98
CA GLN A 86 16.63 -3.90 4.64
C GLN A 86 16.50 -3.52 6.11
N LEU A 87 15.41 -2.83 6.47
CA LEU A 87 15.12 -2.40 7.83
C LEU A 87 14.21 -3.38 8.57
N TYR A 88 13.30 -4.00 7.83
CA TYR A 88 12.27 -4.91 8.30
C TYR A 88 12.30 -6.22 7.50
N PRO A 89 13.28 -7.11 7.74
CA PRO A 89 13.38 -8.41 7.04
C PRO A 89 12.14 -9.29 7.18
N GLU A 90 11.32 -9.05 8.20
CA GLU A 90 10.04 -9.73 8.43
C GLU A 90 9.04 -9.50 7.30
N LEU A 91 9.19 -8.44 6.50
CA LEU A 91 8.35 -8.22 5.32
C LEU A 91 8.57 -9.28 4.23
N SER A 92 9.65 -10.06 4.29
CA SER A 92 9.98 -11.08 3.28
C SER A 92 9.00 -12.25 3.24
N VAL A 93 8.27 -12.50 4.33
CA VAL A 93 7.24 -13.55 4.36
C VAL A 93 5.87 -13.03 3.96
N LEU A 94 5.73 -11.72 3.70
CA LEU A 94 4.47 -11.11 3.33
C LEU A 94 4.27 -11.15 1.83
N GLU A 95 3.19 -11.77 1.39
CA GLU A 95 2.81 -11.89 -0.01
C GLU A 95 1.47 -11.21 -0.25
N LEU A 96 1.39 -10.41 -1.32
CA LEU A 96 0.12 -9.86 -1.79
C LEU A 96 -0.61 -10.95 -2.58
N THR A 97 -1.73 -11.44 -2.06
CA THR A 97 -2.46 -12.58 -2.61
C THR A 97 -3.62 -12.17 -3.52
N ASP A 98 -4.20 -11.00 -3.30
CA ASP A 98 -5.28 -10.47 -4.12
C ASP A 98 -5.26 -8.92 -4.20
N TYR A 99 -5.72 -8.39 -5.33
CA TYR A 99 -5.78 -6.96 -5.61
C TYR A 99 -7.06 -6.62 -6.38
N LYS A 100 -7.94 -5.83 -5.77
CA LYS A 100 -9.23 -5.46 -6.35
C LYS A 100 -9.40 -3.96 -6.40
N VAL A 101 -9.73 -3.45 -7.59
CA VAL A 101 -10.09 -2.05 -7.82
C VAL A 101 -11.59 -1.93 -8.06
N ARG A 102 -12.24 -1.01 -7.35
CA ARG A 102 -13.64 -0.67 -7.52
C ARG A 102 -13.78 0.84 -7.69
N ILE A 103 -14.51 1.26 -8.71
CA ILE A 103 -14.90 2.66 -8.86
C ILE A 103 -16.13 2.88 -7.99
N LEU A 104 -16.07 3.84 -7.07
CA LEU A 104 -17.22 4.27 -6.31
C LEU A 104 -18.15 5.08 -7.23
N GLU A 105 -19.46 4.85 -7.11
CA GLU A 105 -20.46 5.42 -8.02
C GLU A 105 -20.37 6.96 -8.11
N GLY A 106 -20.36 7.48 -9.34
CA GLY A 106 -20.28 8.91 -9.62
C GLY A 106 -20.11 9.18 -11.12
N ARG A 107 -20.54 10.36 -11.60
CA ARG A 107 -20.51 10.72 -13.04
C ARG A 107 -19.17 11.26 -13.55
N LEU A 108 -18.06 11.02 -12.84
CA LEU A 108 -16.80 11.73 -13.05
C LEU A 108 -15.83 11.05 -14.04
N GLY A 109 -16.22 9.94 -14.66
CA GLY A 109 -15.37 9.25 -15.66
C GLY A 109 -14.01 8.86 -15.07
N THR A 110 -12.91 9.30 -15.70
CA THR A 110 -11.54 9.04 -15.23
C THR A 110 -11.17 9.75 -13.92
N GLY A 111 -12.00 10.67 -13.44
CA GLY A 111 -11.87 11.33 -12.13
C GLY A 111 -12.75 10.70 -11.05
N ALA A 112 -13.28 9.49 -11.27
CA ALA A 112 -14.09 8.82 -10.28
C ALA A 112 -13.25 8.36 -9.08
N ILE A 113 -13.85 8.40 -7.89
CA ILE A 113 -13.18 7.96 -6.68
C ILE A 113 -12.96 6.45 -6.77
N THR A 114 -11.70 6.05 -6.62
CA THR A 114 -11.28 4.66 -6.70
C THR A 114 -11.08 4.11 -5.31
N ARG A 115 -11.63 2.93 -5.06
CA ARG A 115 -11.37 2.11 -3.88
C ARG A 115 -10.52 0.91 -4.28
N VAL A 116 -9.38 0.76 -3.61
CA VAL A 116 -8.47 -0.37 -3.78
C VAL A 116 -8.51 -1.22 -2.54
N LEU A 117 -8.70 -2.52 -2.72
CA LEU A 117 -8.62 -3.56 -1.69
C LEU A 117 -7.39 -4.42 -1.97
N VAL A 118 -6.57 -4.62 -0.96
CA VAL A 118 -5.36 -5.45 -1.01
C VAL A 118 -5.50 -6.56 0.02
N GLU A 119 -5.36 -7.81 -0.42
CA GLU A 119 -5.24 -8.95 0.48
C GLU A 119 -3.75 -9.31 0.61
N THR A 120 -3.30 -9.54 1.84
CA THR A 120 -1.92 -9.92 2.15
C THR A 120 -1.92 -11.14 3.06
N SER A 121 -0.99 -12.05 2.82
CA SER A 121 -0.76 -13.26 3.61
C SER A 121 0.65 -13.28 4.18
N ASP A 122 0.81 -13.87 5.36
CA ASP A 122 2.11 -14.24 5.96
C ASP A 122 2.37 -15.76 5.93
N GLY A 123 1.54 -16.51 5.19
CA GLY A 123 1.54 -17.97 5.15
C GLY A 123 0.89 -18.66 6.37
N LYS A 124 0.49 -17.90 7.40
CA LYS A 124 -0.25 -18.40 8.58
C LYS A 124 -1.67 -17.86 8.63
N GLY A 125 -1.90 -16.68 8.06
CA GLY A 125 -3.22 -16.14 7.83
C GLY A 125 -3.18 -14.94 6.89
N GLU A 126 -4.36 -14.40 6.61
CA GLU A 126 -4.59 -13.34 5.63
C GLU A 126 -5.27 -12.15 6.29
N TRP A 127 -5.14 -10.98 5.67
CA TRP A 127 -5.84 -9.76 6.05
C TRP A 127 -6.07 -8.86 4.84
N ASN A 128 -7.10 -8.02 4.93
CA ASN A 128 -7.45 -7.09 3.88
C ASN A 128 -7.29 -5.64 4.34
N THR A 129 -6.73 -4.82 3.46
CA THR A 129 -6.60 -3.37 3.66
C THR A 129 -7.24 -2.60 2.52
N VAL A 130 -7.58 -1.35 2.79
CA VAL A 130 -8.30 -0.50 1.84
C VAL A 130 -7.69 0.87 1.72
N GLY A 131 -7.60 1.37 0.49
CA GLY A 131 -7.30 2.75 0.19
C GLY A 131 -8.36 3.35 -0.73
N VAL A 132 -8.68 4.62 -0.51
CA VAL A 132 -9.72 5.34 -1.28
C VAL A 132 -9.16 6.67 -1.73
N HIS A 133 -9.07 6.86 -3.04
CA HIS A 133 -8.53 8.08 -3.65
C HIS A 133 -8.99 8.21 -5.12
N GLU A 134 -9.04 9.42 -5.68
CA GLU A 134 -9.32 9.64 -7.11
C GLU A 134 -8.24 9.06 -8.02
N ASN A 135 -6.99 9.13 -7.58
CA ASN A 135 -5.84 8.48 -8.21
C ASN A 135 -5.67 7.03 -7.70
N VAL A 136 -5.76 6.06 -8.61
CA VAL A 136 -5.64 4.62 -8.30
C VAL A 136 -4.29 4.23 -7.68
N ILE A 137 -3.20 4.90 -8.04
CA ILE A 137 -1.87 4.63 -7.48
C ILE A 137 -1.82 5.12 -6.03
N ALA A 138 -2.38 6.30 -5.75
CA ALA A 138 -2.48 6.79 -4.38
C ALA A 138 -3.38 5.91 -3.51
N ALA A 139 -4.54 5.48 -4.04
CA ALA A 139 -5.40 4.51 -3.34
C ALA A 139 -4.66 3.19 -3.07
N SER A 140 -3.85 2.72 -4.01
CA SER A 140 -3.03 1.52 -3.82
C SER A 140 -1.93 1.71 -2.78
N ALA A 141 -1.25 2.87 -2.78
CA ALA A 141 -0.22 3.20 -1.82
C ALA A 141 -0.77 3.20 -0.38
N MET A 142 -1.94 3.78 -0.16
CA MET A 142 -2.62 3.76 1.15
C MET A 142 -2.92 2.34 1.61
N ALA A 143 -3.47 1.49 0.73
CA ALA A 143 -3.78 0.10 1.07
C ALA A 143 -2.51 -0.70 1.37
N LEU A 144 -1.42 -0.51 0.59
CA LEU A 144 -0.14 -1.17 0.80
C LEU A 144 0.54 -0.72 2.09
N GLU A 145 0.50 0.57 2.43
CA GLU A 145 1.05 1.10 3.69
C GLU A 145 0.38 0.46 4.90
N ASP A 146 -0.96 0.37 4.89
CA ASP A 146 -1.72 -0.34 5.91
C ASP A 146 -1.36 -1.84 5.94
N ALA A 147 -1.23 -2.47 4.77
CA ALA A 147 -0.97 -3.92 4.67
C ALA A 147 0.37 -4.28 5.30
N LEU A 148 1.42 -3.52 4.99
CA LEU A 148 2.76 -3.73 5.53
C LEU A 148 2.83 -3.36 7.02
N THR A 149 2.15 -2.28 7.43
CA THR A 149 2.08 -1.87 8.84
C THR A 149 1.41 -2.96 9.68
N PHE A 150 0.26 -3.47 9.25
CA PHE A 150 -0.44 -4.54 9.94
C PHE A 150 0.39 -5.83 9.96
N GLY A 151 1.03 -6.17 8.83
CA GLY A 151 1.96 -7.29 8.75
C GLY A 151 3.09 -7.19 9.78
N LEU A 152 3.72 -6.02 9.94
CA LEU A 152 4.77 -5.82 10.94
C LEU A 152 4.26 -5.98 12.37
N LEU A 153 3.06 -5.48 12.68
CA LEU A 153 2.41 -5.70 13.97
C LEU A 153 2.21 -7.20 14.24
N ARG A 154 1.74 -7.97 13.24
CA ARG A 154 1.57 -9.43 13.35
C ARG A 154 2.89 -10.17 13.57
N GLN A 155 4.00 -9.64 13.03
CA GLN A 155 5.34 -10.17 13.27
C GLN A 155 5.93 -9.73 14.63
N GLY A 156 5.16 -9.03 15.47
CA GLY A 156 5.53 -8.63 16.82
C GLY A 156 6.41 -7.39 16.90
N ARG A 157 6.54 -6.63 15.80
CA ARG A 157 7.25 -5.35 15.81
C ARG A 157 6.45 -4.28 16.55
N LYS A 158 7.17 -3.38 17.20
CA LYS A 158 6.59 -2.21 17.88
C LYS A 158 6.77 -0.97 17.02
N PRO A 159 5.70 -0.19 16.77
CA PRO A 159 5.77 1.08 16.05
C PRO A 159 6.77 2.06 16.69
N GLU A 160 7.23 3.02 15.90
CA GLU A 160 8.08 4.14 16.37
C GLU A 160 7.34 5.11 17.30
#